data_AF-A0A918NGZ0-F1
#
_entry.id   AF-A0A918NGZ0-F1
#
_cell.length_a   1.000
_cell.length_b   1.000
_cell.length_c   1.000
_cell.angle_alpha   90.00
_cell.angle_beta   90.00
_cell.angle_gamma   90.00
#
_symmetry.space_group_name_H-M   'P 1'
#
loop_
_entity.id
_entity.type
_entity.pdbx_description
1 polymer ?
#
loop_
_entity_poly.entity_id
_entity_poly.type
_entity_poly.pdbx_seq_one_letter_code
_entity_poly.pdbx_strand_id
1 'polypeptide(L)'
;MTVSTLPNTLIRGFLLAVAALALSACGTNPTIAPYAGEEQGLVIFAADIKVLGDTELEYNYLFTVENKDTGETHRMRMLVEENKPYAVLGRLQPGQYRLTQREDIRRDARGIQLAEAEGEFRVEAGKITLPKLIEVEKKKYTRKVWVRNLSKEDAELIYNLDIAVEDEYQGWALLTD
;
A
#
# COMPACT_ATOMS: atom_id res chain seq x y z
N MET A 1 -21.00 -14.50 71.82
CA MET A 1 -20.68 -14.60 70.37
C MET A 1 -21.78 -13.88 69.61
N THR A 2 -21.54 -12.66 69.17
CA THR A 2 -22.51 -11.85 68.40
C THR A 2 -22.19 -12.01 66.92
N VAL A 3 -23.05 -12.73 66.20
CA VAL A 3 -22.98 -12.85 64.74
C VAL A 3 -23.51 -11.56 64.14
N SER A 4 -22.61 -10.79 63.52
CA SER A 4 -22.94 -9.58 62.77
C SER A 4 -23.68 -9.97 61.49
N THR A 5 -24.98 -9.73 61.44
CA THR A 5 -25.79 -9.82 60.22
C THR A 5 -25.66 -8.52 59.45
N LEU A 6 -24.69 -8.46 58.53
CA LEU A 6 -24.65 -7.42 57.51
C LEU A 6 -25.97 -7.43 56.71
N PRO A 7 -26.66 -6.30 56.54
CA PRO A 7 -27.92 -6.28 55.84
C PRO A 7 -27.69 -6.53 54.34
N ASN A 8 -28.41 -7.51 53.79
CA ASN A 8 -28.40 -7.93 52.38
C ASN A 8 -28.62 -6.79 51.36
N THR A 9 -29.06 -5.62 51.81
CA THR A 9 -29.26 -4.41 51.01
C THR A 9 -27.95 -3.71 50.63
N LEU A 10 -26.92 -3.74 51.48
CA LEU A 10 -25.61 -3.14 51.19
C LEU A 10 -24.85 -3.93 50.12
N ILE A 11 -24.95 -5.26 50.15
CA ILE A 11 -24.31 -6.16 49.18
C ILE A 11 -24.96 -6.01 47.79
N ARG A 12 -26.29 -5.89 47.73
CA ARG A 12 -27.02 -5.68 46.47
C ARG A 12 -26.75 -4.30 45.85
N GLY A 13 -26.68 -3.24 46.67
CA GLY A 13 -26.35 -1.90 46.19
C GLY A 13 -24.94 -1.81 45.62
N PHE A 14 -23.97 -2.47 46.25
CA PHE A 14 -22.60 -2.54 45.76
C PHE A 14 -22.48 -3.33 44.45
N LEU A 15 -23.15 -4.48 44.33
CA LEU A 15 -23.12 -5.29 43.09
C LEU A 15 -23.78 -4.58 41.89
N LEU A 16 -24.84 -3.80 42.11
CA LEU A 16 -25.46 -2.98 41.06
C LEU A 16 -24.56 -1.82 40.62
N ALA A 17 -23.83 -1.19 41.55
CA ALA A 17 -22.88 -0.12 41.22
C ALA A 17 -21.66 -0.64 40.42
N VAL A 18 -21.17 -1.84 40.71
CA VAL A 18 -20.08 -2.48 39.94
C VAL A 18 -20.54 -2.90 38.53
N ALA A 19 -21.78 -3.38 38.38
CA ALA A 19 -22.33 -3.73 37.07
C ALA A 19 -22.54 -2.51 36.16
N ALA A 20 -22.91 -1.35 36.73
CA ALA A 20 -23.05 -0.10 35.98
C ALA A 20 -21.70 0.46 35.50
N LEU A 21 -20.61 0.25 36.25
CA LEU A 21 -19.26 0.66 35.86
C LEU A 21 -18.64 -0.23 34.77
N ALA A 22 -19.07 -1.49 34.66
CA ALA A 22 -18.64 -2.37 33.57
C ALA A 22 -19.27 -1.98 32.22
N LEU A 23 -20.48 -1.41 32.22
CA LEU A 23 -21.18 -1.00 31.00
C LEU A 23 -20.75 0.37 30.46
N SER A 24 -20.22 1.27 31.30
CA SER A 24 -19.65 2.56 30.87
C SER A 24 -18.19 2.49 30.43
N ALA A 25 -17.51 1.35 30.65
CA ALA A 25 -16.18 1.08 30.10
C ALA A 25 -16.24 0.52 28.65
N CYS A 26 -17.42 0.11 28.18
CA CYS A 26 -17.70 -0.06 26.75
C CYS A 26 -18.11 1.29 26.13
N GLY A 27 -17.34 2.35 26.41
CA GLY A 27 -17.30 3.48 25.52
C GLY A 27 -16.83 2.94 24.18
N THR A 28 -17.74 2.82 23.23
CA THR A 28 -17.40 2.61 21.83
C THR A 28 -16.59 3.82 21.38
N ASN A 29 -15.28 3.79 21.64
CA ASN A 29 -14.38 4.27 20.61
C ASN A 29 -14.86 3.57 19.34
N PRO A 30 -15.14 4.29 18.24
CA PRO A 30 -15.19 3.62 16.97
C PRO A 30 -13.81 3.01 16.82
N THR A 31 -13.68 1.72 17.17
CA THR A 31 -12.61 0.88 16.70
C THR A 31 -12.87 0.85 15.21
N ILE A 32 -12.34 1.86 14.52
CA ILE A 32 -12.05 1.75 13.10
C ILE A 32 -11.30 0.43 13.05
N ALA A 33 -11.93 -0.58 12.46
CA ALA A 33 -11.35 -1.90 12.38
C ALA A 33 -9.92 -1.72 11.87
N PRO A 34 -8.91 -2.38 12.48
CA PRO A 34 -7.52 -2.24 12.05
C PRO A 34 -7.50 -2.39 10.54
N TYR A 35 -7.07 -1.33 9.84
CA TYR A 35 -7.13 -1.29 8.39
C TYR A 35 -6.37 -2.49 7.84
N ALA A 36 -6.74 -2.98 6.66
CA ALA A 36 -6.15 -4.16 6.03
C ALA A 36 -4.64 -4.04 5.69
N GLY A 37 -3.91 -3.07 6.25
CA GLY A 37 -2.50 -2.79 6.05
C GLY A 37 -1.73 -2.31 7.29
N GLU A 38 -2.24 -2.44 8.52
CA GLU A 38 -1.48 -2.00 9.71
C GLU A 38 -0.15 -2.73 9.90
N GLU A 39 0.01 -3.93 9.33
CA GLU A 39 1.25 -4.71 9.43
C GLU A 39 2.14 -4.58 8.18
N GLN A 40 1.68 -3.92 7.10
CA GLN A 40 2.35 -3.90 5.80
C GLN A 40 2.39 -2.49 5.20
N GLY A 41 3.36 -2.23 4.33
CA GLY A 41 3.34 -1.05 3.49
C GLY A 41 2.81 -1.37 2.08
N LEU A 42 2.25 -0.36 1.42
CA LEU A 42 1.78 -0.44 0.05
C LEU A 42 2.80 0.24 -0.87
N VAL A 43 3.17 -0.42 -1.96
CA VAL A 43 4.11 0.12 -2.94
C VAL A 43 3.36 0.47 -4.23
N ILE A 44 3.46 1.75 -4.62
CA ILE A 44 2.81 2.32 -5.80
C ILE A 44 3.88 2.98 -6.66
N PHE A 45 3.77 2.83 -7.97
CA PHE A 45 4.61 3.55 -8.92
C PHE A 45 3.77 4.66 -9.54
N ALA A 46 4.33 5.85 -9.67
CA ALA A 46 3.75 6.87 -10.53
C ALA A 46 3.78 6.37 -11.99
N ALA A 47 2.77 6.71 -12.78
CA ALA A 47 2.64 6.29 -14.16
C ALA A 47 2.30 7.46 -15.09
N ASP A 48 3.07 7.62 -16.16
CA ASP A 48 2.82 8.55 -17.24
C ASP A 48 2.83 7.79 -18.57
N ILE A 49 1.70 7.78 -19.28
CA ILE A 49 1.54 7.05 -20.54
C ILE A 49 1.31 8.04 -21.68
N LYS A 50 2.28 8.14 -22.59
CA LYS A 50 2.25 8.95 -23.80
C LYS A 50 1.84 8.09 -25.00
N VAL A 51 0.64 8.32 -25.50
CA VAL A 51 0.07 7.58 -26.63
C VAL A 51 0.23 8.36 -27.93
N LEU A 52 1.03 7.84 -28.88
CA LEU A 52 1.25 8.46 -30.20
C LEU A 52 0.51 7.71 -31.34
N GLY A 53 -0.57 6.98 -31.02
CA GLY A 53 -1.44 6.30 -32.01
C GLY A 53 -2.45 5.31 -31.39
N ASP A 54 -3.34 4.78 -32.23
CA ASP A 54 -4.49 3.95 -31.79
C ASP A 54 -4.11 2.48 -31.58
N THR A 55 -3.73 2.10 -30.36
CA THR A 55 -3.46 0.67 -30.04
C THR A 55 -3.73 0.32 -28.58
N GLU A 56 -4.93 -0.11 -28.21
CA GLU A 56 -5.24 -0.52 -26.83
C GLU A 56 -4.31 -1.63 -26.33
N LEU A 57 -3.53 -1.34 -25.28
CA LEU A 57 -2.67 -2.32 -24.61
C LEU A 57 -2.62 -2.01 -23.10
N GLU A 58 -3.13 -2.92 -22.29
CA GLU A 58 -2.81 -3.00 -20.86
C GLU A 58 -1.34 -3.44 -20.69
N TYR A 59 -0.61 -2.81 -19.77
CA TYR A 59 0.82 -3.07 -19.60
C TYR A 59 1.07 -3.90 -18.35
N ASN A 60 1.55 -5.12 -18.56
CA ASN A 60 1.79 -6.07 -17.50
C ASN A 60 3.28 -6.23 -17.24
N TYR A 61 3.70 -5.87 -16.02
CA TYR A 61 5.06 -5.98 -15.57
C TYR A 61 5.17 -7.03 -14.46
N LEU A 62 6.28 -7.76 -14.45
CA LEU A 62 6.73 -8.43 -13.24
C LEU A 62 7.98 -7.71 -12.73
N PHE A 63 7.94 -7.27 -11.49
CA PHE A 63 9.08 -6.69 -10.80
C PHE A 63 9.58 -7.67 -9.76
N THR A 64 10.89 -7.83 -9.72
CA THR A 64 11.57 -8.55 -8.64
C THR A 64 12.07 -7.51 -7.64
N VAL A 65 11.62 -7.64 -6.39
CA VAL A 65 12.05 -6.83 -5.25
C VAL A 65 12.76 -7.72 -4.24
N GLU A 66 13.90 -7.26 -3.75
CA GLU A 66 14.71 -7.96 -2.76
C GLU A 66 14.67 -7.17 -1.45
N ASN A 67 14.31 -7.83 -0.35
CA ASN A 67 14.49 -7.28 0.99
C ASN A 67 15.99 -7.33 1.35
N LYS A 68 16.59 -6.17 1.61
CA LYS A 68 18.03 -6.04 1.88
C LYS A 68 18.45 -6.58 3.24
N ASP A 69 17.52 -6.63 4.20
CA ASP A 69 17.79 -7.09 5.56
C ASP A 69 17.76 -8.63 5.64
N THR A 70 16.85 -9.27 4.90
CA THR A 70 16.66 -10.73 4.93
C THR A 70 17.21 -11.47 3.71
N GLY A 71 17.43 -10.77 2.59
CA GLY A 71 17.75 -11.36 1.29
C GLY A 71 16.56 -12.02 0.60
N GLU A 72 15.35 -11.93 1.18
CA GLU A 72 14.14 -12.49 0.58
C GLU A 72 13.79 -11.77 -0.71
N THR A 73 13.42 -12.53 -1.74
CA THR A 73 13.06 -11.98 -3.05
C THR A 73 11.60 -12.25 -3.36
N HIS A 74 10.86 -11.21 -3.72
CA HIS A 74 9.47 -11.29 -4.16
C HIS A 74 9.35 -10.90 -5.62
N ARG A 75 8.65 -11.73 -6.40
CA ARG A 75 8.31 -11.45 -7.81
C ARG A 75 6.85 -11.06 -7.88
N MET A 76 6.58 -9.79 -8.18
CA MET A 76 5.27 -9.16 -8.04
C MET A 76 4.77 -8.62 -9.38
N ARG A 77 3.47 -8.76 -9.63
CA ARG A 77 2.82 -8.31 -10.86
C ARG A 77 2.25 -6.92 -10.68
N MET A 78 2.53 -6.04 -11.63
CA MET A 78 1.96 -4.69 -11.68
C MET A 78 1.33 -4.43 -13.04
N LEU A 79 0.07 -3.98 -13.03
CA LEU A 79 -0.64 -3.54 -14.21
C LEU A 79 -0.56 -2.01 -14.30
N VAL A 80 -0.10 -1.48 -15.43
CA VAL A 80 -0.21 -0.06 -15.75
C VAL A 80 -1.32 0.10 -16.77
N GLU A 81 -2.26 1.00 -16.48
CA GLU A 81 -3.49 1.21 -17.24
C GLU A 81 -3.48 2.60 -17.88
N GLU A 82 -4.01 2.71 -19.11
CA GLU A 82 -4.14 4.01 -19.77
C GLU A 82 -5.06 4.93 -18.96
N ASN A 83 -4.67 6.20 -18.82
CA ASN A 83 -5.36 7.22 -18.02
C ASN A 83 -5.34 7.01 -16.50
N LYS A 84 -4.58 6.03 -15.98
CA LYS A 84 -4.33 5.89 -14.55
C LYS A 84 -2.95 6.48 -14.21
N PRO A 85 -2.86 7.52 -13.35
CA PRO A 85 -1.61 8.20 -13.05
C PRO A 85 -0.68 7.42 -12.09
N TYR A 86 -1.09 6.23 -11.68
CA TYR A 86 -0.32 5.35 -10.82
C TYR A 86 -0.59 3.87 -11.11
N ALA A 87 0.31 3.01 -10.65
CA ALA A 87 0.19 1.56 -10.75
C ALA A 87 0.60 0.90 -9.43
N VAL A 88 -0.18 -0.07 -8.99
CA VAL A 88 0.04 -0.74 -7.70
C VAL A 88 0.92 -1.96 -7.91
N LEU A 89 2.09 -1.98 -7.26
CA LEU A 89 2.95 -3.16 -7.25
C LEU A 89 2.43 -4.20 -6.26
N GLY A 90 1.98 -3.75 -5.09
CA GLY A 90 1.38 -4.59 -4.06
C GLY A 90 1.87 -4.25 -2.66
N ARG A 91 1.66 -5.16 -1.72
CA ARG A 91 2.01 -4.99 -0.30
C ARG A 91 3.30 -5.73 0.05
N LEU A 92 4.12 -5.11 0.89
CA LEU A 92 5.36 -5.67 1.41
C LEU A 92 5.42 -5.48 2.92
N GLN A 93 6.16 -6.35 3.60
CA GLN A 93 6.48 -6.16 5.01
C GLN A 93 7.35 -4.91 5.18
N PRO A 94 7.33 -4.24 6.35
CA PRO A 94 8.22 -3.11 6.61
C PRO A 94 9.69 -3.53 6.50
N GLY A 95 10.51 -2.70 5.85
CA GLY A 95 11.92 -3.01 5.63
C GLY A 95 12.56 -2.19 4.51
N GLN A 96 13.85 -2.46 4.26
CA GLN A 96 14.59 -1.89 3.15
C GLN A 96 14.55 -2.82 1.94
N TYR A 97 14.21 -2.27 0.78
CA TYR A 97 14.05 -3.04 -0.46
C TYR A 97 14.89 -2.48 -1.59
N ARG A 98 15.19 -3.35 -2.56
CA ARG A 98 15.80 -2.99 -3.84
C ARG A 98 15.04 -3.62 -4.99
N LEU A 99 14.74 -2.84 -6.03
CA LEU A 99 14.33 -3.37 -7.32
C LEU A 99 15.55 -3.98 -8.01
N THR A 100 15.43 -5.23 -8.45
CA THR A 100 16.52 -5.96 -9.09
C THR A 100 16.25 -6.28 -10.55
N GLN A 101 14.99 -6.49 -10.90
CA GLN A 101 14.63 -6.92 -12.25
C GLN A 101 13.23 -6.45 -12.63
N ARG A 102 13.05 -6.15 -13.92
CA ARG A 102 11.77 -5.91 -14.57
C ARG A 102 11.60 -6.87 -15.74
N GLU A 103 10.43 -7.45 -15.85
CA GLU A 103 10.01 -8.27 -16.97
C GLU A 103 8.81 -7.63 -17.67
N ASP A 104 8.98 -7.29 -18.95
CA ASP A 104 7.93 -6.66 -19.74
C ASP A 104 7.13 -7.72 -20.50
N ILE A 105 5.96 -8.10 -19.97
CA ILE A 105 5.12 -9.12 -20.58
C ILE A 105 4.33 -8.51 -21.75
N ARG A 106 4.52 -9.06 -22.95
CA ARG A 106 3.71 -8.68 -24.12
C ARG A 106 2.36 -9.39 -24.08
N ARG A 107 1.30 -8.71 -24.54
CA ARG A 107 -0.08 -9.25 -24.63
C ARG A 107 -0.17 -10.56 -25.44
N ASP A 108 0.69 -10.75 -26.43
CA ASP A 108 0.75 -11.97 -27.24
C ASP A 108 1.54 -13.13 -26.59
N ALA A 109 2.14 -12.90 -25.41
CA ALA A 109 3.00 -13.83 -24.68
C ALA A 109 4.18 -14.40 -25.50
N ARG A 110 4.51 -13.81 -26.67
CA ARG A 110 5.55 -14.31 -27.57
C ARG A 110 6.96 -13.84 -27.21
N GLY A 111 7.10 -13.07 -26.14
CA GLY A 111 8.41 -12.69 -25.60
C GLY A 111 8.31 -11.94 -24.29
N ILE A 112 9.11 -12.36 -23.32
CA ILE A 112 9.42 -11.62 -22.10
C ILE A 112 10.69 -10.83 -22.40
N GLN A 113 10.63 -9.51 -22.27
CA GLN A 113 11.83 -8.68 -22.34
C GLN A 113 12.31 -8.40 -20.92
N LEU A 114 13.53 -8.82 -20.62
CA LEU A 114 14.20 -8.53 -19.36
C LEU A 114 14.86 -7.15 -19.46
N ALA A 115 14.62 -6.33 -18.45
CA ALA A 115 15.30 -5.05 -18.28
C ALA A 115 15.70 -4.91 -16.82
N GLU A 116 16.82 -4.25 -16.57
CA GLU A 116 17.18 -3.82 -15.23
C GLU A 116 16.23 -2.71 -14.79
N ALA A 117 15.69 -2.85 -13.59
CA ALA A 117 15.02 -1.78 -12.88
C ALA A 117 15.76 -1.65 -11.56
N GLU A 118 16.71 -0.73 -11.50
CA GLU A 118 17.52 -0.52 -10.30
C GLU A 118 16.88 0.53 -9.41
N GLY A 119 17.01 0.39 -8.10
CA GLY A 119 16.67 1.43 -7.12
C GLY A 119 16.33 0.85 -5.77
N GLU A 120 16.69 1.58 -4.73
CA GLU A 120 16.39 1.22 -3.34
C GLU A 120 15.23 2.06 -2.82
N PHE A 121 14.43 1.47 -1.94
CA PHE A 121 13.29 2.13 -1.32
C PHE A 121 12.96 1.49 0.03
N ARG A 122 12.32 2.27 0.89
CA ARG A 122 11.89 1.83 2.21
C ARG A 122 10.39 1.57 2.21
N VAL A 123 9.96 0.58 2.99
CA VAL A 123 8.55 0.28 3.21
C VAL A 123 8.26 0.41 4.69
N GLU A 124 7.17 1.10 5.03
CA GLU A 124 6.68 1.23 6.40
C GLU A 124 5.22 0.78 6.50
N ALA A 125 4.87 0.21 7.64
CA ALA A 125 3.51 -0.23 7.96
C ALA A 125 2.50 0.93 7.86
N GLY A 126 1.36 0.68 7.21
CA GLY A 126 0.29 1.68 7.05
C GLY A 126 0.64 2.84 6.11
N LYS A 127 1.76 2.76 5.38
CA LYS A 127 2.21 3.82 4.48
C LYS A 127 2.29 3.40 3.02
N ILE A 128 2.05 4.35 2.14
CA ILE A 128 2.26 4.23 0.70
C ILE A 128 3.65 4.73 0.35
N THR A 129 4.42 3.91 -0.35
CA THR A 129 5.73 4.28 -0.89
C THR A 129 5.60 4.52 -2.39
N LEU A 130 6.09 5.67 -2.87
CA LEU A 130 6.19 5.99 -4.30
C LEU A 130 7.67 6.12 -4.75
N PRO A 131 8.36 5.00 -5.02
CA PRO A 131 9.80 5.05 -5.24
C PRO A 131 10.19 5.48 -6.66
N LYS A 132 9.28 5.34 -7.63
CA LYS A 132 9.60 5.40 -9.06
C LYS A 132 8.46 6.00 -9.88
N LEU A 133 8.86 6.61 -11.00
CA LEU A 133 7.99 6.96 -12.12
C LEU A 133 8.21 5.97 -13.26
N ILE A 134 7.12 5.46 -13.82
CA ILE A 134 7.11 4.70 -15.07
C ILE A 134 6.56 5.58 -16.18
N GLU A 135 7.40 5.87 -17.17
CA GLU A 135 6.97 6.51 -18.41
C GLU A 135 6.85 5.48 -19.53
N VAL A 136 5.73 5.47 -20.24
CA VAL A 136 5.50 4.58 -21.39
C VAL A 136 5.21 5.42 -22.63
N GLU A 137 6.08 5.38 -23.64
CA GLU A 137 5.81 5.94 -24.97
C GLU A 137 5.33 4.83 -25.91
N LYS A 138 4.11 4.99 -26.44
CA LYS A 138 3.47 4.06 -27.36
C LYS A 138 3.51 4.58 -28.78
N LYS A 139 4.08 3.77 -29.68
CA LYS A 139 4.04 3.95 -31.14
C LYS A 139 3.31 2.77 -31.77
N LYS A 140 2.88 2.95 -33.02
CA LYS A 140 2.12 1.96 -33.81
C LYS A 140 2.68 0.52 -33.77
N TYR A 141 4.00 0.36 -33.64
CA TYR A 141 4.67 -0.96 -33.62
C TYR A 141 5.72 -1.12 -32.52
N THR A 142 6.00 -0.06 -31.76
CA THR A 142 7.10 -0.05 -30.79
C THR A 142 6.64 0.58 -29.49
N ARG A 143 7.29 0.16 -28.42
CA ARG A 143 7.11 0.70 -27.08
C ARG A 143 8.46 1.12 -26.54
N LYS A 144 8.50 2.20 -25.80
CA LYS A 144 9.66 2.58 -24.99
C LYS A 144 9.18 2.82 -23.56
N VAL A 145 9.91 2.24 -22.62
CA VAL A 145 9.57 2.31 -21.19
C VAL A 145 10.78 2.87 -20.46
N TRP A 146 10.56 3.89 -19.64
CA TRP A 146 11.55 4.42 -18.72
C TRP A 146 11.05 4.25 -17.31
N VAL A 147 11.92 3.78 -16.42
CA VAL A 147 11.67 3.73 -14.98
C VAL A 147 12.70 4.62 -14.33
N ARG A 148 12.25 5.68 -13.66
CA ARG A 148 13.12 6.71 -13.08
C ARG A 148 12.81 6.89 -11.61
N ASN A 149 13.76 7.45 -10.87
CA ASN A 149 13.48 7.92 -9.52
C ASN A 149 12.42 9.01 -9.59
N LEU A 150 11.47 8.96 -8.65
CA LEU A 150 10.49 10.02 -8.45
C LEU A 150 11.05 11.00 -7.42
N SER A 151 10.93 12.30 -7.67
CA SER A 151 11.30 13.30 -6.66
C SER A 151 10.29 13.29 -5.52
N LYS A 152 10.68 13.83 -4.36
CA LYS A 152 9.77 13.92 -3.21
C LYS A 152 8.58 14.82 -3.52
N GLU A 153 8.85 15.96 -4.14
CA GLU A 153 7.84 16.95 -4.52
C GLU A 153 6.83 16.35 -5.52
N ASP A 154 7.30 15.58 -6.50
CA ASP A 154 6.41 14.91 -7.45
C ASP A 154 5.61 13.78 -6.78
N ALA A 155 6.22 13.04 -5.86
CA ALA A 155 5.54 11.99 -5.09
C ALA A 155 4.42 12.55 -4.22
N GLU A 156 4.68 13.66 -3.52
CA GLU A 156 3.68 14.38 -2.73
C GLU A 156 2.56 14.92 -3.60
N LEU A 157 2.88 15.49 -4.76
CA LEU A 157 1.89 16.01 -5.69
C LEU A 157 0.95 14.90 -6.18
N ILE A 158 1.50 13.80 -6.68
CA ILE A 158 0.72 12.65 -7.19
C ILE A 158 -0.11 12.03 -6.08
N TYR A 159 0.47 11.85 -4.89
CA TYR A 159 -0.27 11.30 -3.77
C TYR A 159 -1.48 12.17 -3.41
N ASN A 160 -1.29 13.48 -3.27
CA ASN A 160 -2.37 14.39 -2.86
C ASN A 160 -3.46 14.57 -3.93
N LEU A 161 -3.09 14.56 -5.22
CA LEU A 161 -4.02 14.79 -6.31
C LEU A 161 -4.78 13.52 -6.73
N ASP A 162 -4.10 12.38 -6.76
CA ASP A 162 -4.63 11.18 -7.41
C ASP A 162 -4.88 10.02 -6.44
N ILE A 163 -4.07 9.86 -5.39
CA ILE A 163 -4.11 8.66 -4.54
C ILE A 163 -4.92 8.90 -3.26
N ALA A 164 -4.72 10.03 -2.58
CA ALA A 164 -5.35 10.33 -1.30
C ALA A 164 -6.87 10.58 -1.41
N VAL A 165 -7.35 10.84 -2.61
CA VAL A 165 -8.76 11.06 -2.93
C VAL A 165 -9.51 9.77 -3.30
N GLU A 166 -8.80 8.66 -3.48
CA GLU A 166 -9.38 7.35 -3.78
C GLU A 166 -9.89 6.69 -2.48
N ASP A 167 -11.15 6.27 -2.47
CA ASP A 167 -11.78 5.60 -1.31
C ASP A 167 -10.99 4.35 -0.88
N GLU A 168 -10.38 3.63 -1.83
CA GLU A 168 -9.57 2.42 -1.57
C GLU A 168 -8.34 2.71 -0.70
N TYR A 169 -7.79 3.93 -0.78
CA TYR A 169 -6.56 4.32 -0.08
C TYR A 169 -6.82 5.26 1.09
N GLN A 170 -8.08 5.43 1.49
CA GLN A 170 -8.41 6.16 2.69
C GLN A 170 -7.69 5.55 3.91
N GLY A 171 -7.02 6.41 4.69
CA GLY A 171 -6.28 6.01 5.90
C GLY A 171 -4.82 5.63 5.66
N TRP A 172 -4.37 5.46 4.42
CA TRP A 172 -2.95 5.31 4.12
C TRP A 172 -2.26 6.66 4.08
N ALA A 173 -1.10 6.80 4.72
CA ALA A 173 -0.27 8.00 4.63
C ALA A 173 0.85 7.84 3.60
N LEU A 174 1.25 8.92 2.93
CA LEU A 174 2.47 8.90 2.12
C LEU A 174 3.70 8.68 3.01
N LEU A 175 4.59 7.77 2.60
CA LEU A 175 5.93 7.67 3.16
C LEU A 175 6.78 8.83 2.63
N THR A 176 6.94 9.84 3.48
CA THR A 176 7.79 10.99 3.21
C THR A 176 9.19 10.74 3.78
N ASP A 177 10.04 10.06 3.01
CA ASP A 177 11.48 9.97 3.34
C ASP A 177 12.22 11.27 2.98
#